data_AF-A0A968FV04-F1
#
_entry.id   AF-A0A968FV04-F1
#
_cell.length_a   1.000
_cell.length_b   1.000
_cell.length_c   1.000
_cell.angle_alpha   90.00
_cell.angle_beta   90.00
_cell.angle_gamma   90.00
#
_symmetry.space_group_name_H-M   'P 1'
#
loop_
_entity.id
_entity.type
_entity.pdbx_description
1 polymer ?
#
loop_
_entity_poly.entity_id
_entity_poly.type
_entity_poly.pdbx_seq_one_letter_code
_entity_poly.pdbx_strand_id
1 'polypeptide(L)'
;LVEWLRCFKTGETHGRQLLTWFLLSCPAVLVNPYGYHLWLFFVQSLGAPRAISEWGPVPLWSGQYWQFKLMILLFLASFALPTRKRIWEIVIIVFAAVYGFKHQRHTVLTAIVLIPYLLHQWSQWAGQWDLRRGYDRLSHHFQWAVQGVLGLFILASAYNPLNDYAINNFRIRVDPQMYPKYAAQFMALNRINGNLVVPFDWGEYMIWKFPDSRVSIDGRFRTAYPEAIIQMNQDFARGKPEGLKLLTGYPSFLVLTKKGEAPHRFMENLQGWTRIYQDPVSKIFIRDQQQMPDHPVWQHLKAHGIRHTNAPPPWDFPG
;
A
#
# COMPACT_ATOMS: atom_id res chain seq x y z
N LEU A 1 2.14 -31.78 -0.72
CA LEU A 1 3.26 -32.23 -1.60
C LEU A 1 4.50 -32.67 -0.81
N VAL A 2 5.01 -31.86 0.13
CA VAL A 2 6.21 -32.21 0.93
C VAL A 2 6.01 -33.49 1.75
N GLU A 3 4.88 -33.63 2.45
CA GLU A 3 4.55 -34.85 3.19
C GLU A 3 4.32 -36.06 2.28
N TRP A 4 3.74 -35.85 1.10
CA TRP A 4 3.61 -36.91 0.11
C TRP A 4 4.99 -37.42 -0.35
N LEU A 5 5.93 -36.51 -0.65
CA LEU A 5 7.31 -36.84 -1.00
C LEU A 5 8.05 -37.54 0.15
N ARG A 6 7.78 -37.15 1.40
CA ARG A 6 8.31 -37.83 2.60
C ARG A 6 7.78 -39.26 2.67
N CYS A 7 6.45 -39.44 2.67
CA CYS A 7 5.82 -40.76 2.73
C CYS A 7 6.23 -41.67 1.57
N PHE A 8 6.38 -41.11 0.37
CA PHE A 8 6.89 -41.85 -0.80
C PHE A 8 8.33 -42.34 -0.57
N LYS A 9 9.20 -41.51 0.01
CA LYS A 9 10.58 -41.90 0.37
C LYS A 9 10.65 -42.86 1.55
N THR A 10 9.74 -42.78 2.52
CA THR A 10 9.74 -43.61 3.73
C THR A 10 8.90 -44.88 3.61
N GLY A 11 8.18 -45.09 2.50
CA GLY A 11 7.31 -46.25 2.28
C GLY A 11 5.99 -46.20 3.06
N GLU A 12 5.64 -45.06 3.66
CA GLU A 12 4.40 -44.88 4.44
C GLU A 12 3.17 -44.84 3.51
N THR A 13 2.14 -45.61 3.86
CA THR A 13 0.91 -45.78 3.04
C THR A 13 0.00 -44.54 3.02
N HIS A 14 0.08 -43.68 4.04
CA HIS A 14 -0.73 -42.45 4.16
C HIS A 14 -0.48 -41.44 3.02
N GLY A 15 0.66 -41.52 2.33
CA GLY A 15 0.95 -40.67 1.18
C GLY A 15 -0.13 -40.77 0.09
N ARG A 16 -0.61 -41.98 -0.23
CA ARG A 16 -1.65 -42.15 -1.25
C ARG A 16 -2.94 -41.42 -0.88
N GLN A 17 -3.36 -41.48 0.39
CA GLN A 17 -4.54 -40.79 0.88
C GLN A 17 -4.37 -39.26 0.80
N LEU A 18 -3.21 -38.73 1.20
CA LEU A 18 -2.90 -37.29 1.09
C LEU A 18 -2.93 -36.79 -0.36
N LEU A 19 -2.41 -37.58 -1.30
CA LEU A 19 -2.46 -37.24 -2.72
C LEU A 19 -3.89 -37.23 -3.24
N THR A 20 -4.70 -38.23 -2.89
CA THR A 20 -6.11 -38.28 -3.27
C THR A 20 -6.87 -37.05 -2.74
N TRP A 21 -6.72 -36.70 -1.46
CA TRP A 21 -7.37 -35.52 -0.90
C TRP A 21 -6.87 -34.21 -1.52
N PHE A 22 -5.57 -34.12 -1.85
CA PHE A 22 -5.03 -32.99 -2.59
C PHE A 22 -5.68 -32.87 -3.98
N LEU A 23 -5.71 -33.95 -4.76
CA LEU A 23 -6.31 -33.96 -6.09
C LEU A 23 -7.81 -33.67 -6.06
N LEU A 24 -8.55 -34.18 -5.07
CA LEU A 24 -9.97 -33.89 -4.88
C LEU A 24 -10.22 -32.43 -4.47
N SER A 25 -9.26 -31.76 -3.82
CA SER A 25 -9.39 -30.34 -3.47
C SER A 25 -9.00 -29.40 -4.61
N CYS A 26 -8.23 -29.84 -5.62
CA CYS A 26 -7.88 -29.01 -6.77
C CYS A 26 -9.10 -28.48 -7.57
N PRO A 27 -10.14 -29.29 -7.88
CA PRO A 27 -11.36 -28.80 -8.52
C PRO A 27 -12.13 -27.77 -7.69
N ALA A 28 -11.97 -27.76 -6.36
CA ALA A 28 -12.68 -26.81 -5.49
C ALA A 28 -12.32 -25.35 -5.83
N VAL A 29 -11.14 -25.10 -6.38
CA VAL A 29 -10.71 -23.74 -6.79
C VAL A 29 -11.52 -23.21 -7.99
N LEU A 30 -12.17 -24.10 -8.76
CA LEU A 30 -13.09 -23.74 -9.84
C LEU A 30 -14.52 -23.48 -9.34
N VAL A 31 -14.83 -23.82 -8.09
CA VAL A 31 -16.14 -23.58 -7.48
C VAL A 31 -16.17 -22.16 -6.92
N ASN A 32 -16.21 -21.18 -7.82
CA ASN A 32 -16.36 -19.76 -7.50
C ASN A 32 -17.20 -19.08 -8.61
N PRO A 33 -17.78 -17.88 -8.39
CA PRO A 33 -18.62 -17.20 -9.38
C PRO A 33 -17.97 -16.95 -10.76
N TYR A 34 -16.63 -16.96 -10.82
CA TYR A 34 -15.85 -16.75 -12.04
C TYR A 34 -15.32 -18.06 -12.66
N GLY A 35 -15.40 -19.19 -11.97
CA GLY A 35 -14.93 -20.49 -12.45
C GLY A 35 -13.48 -20.45 -12.96
N TYR A 36 -13.28 -20.93 -14.19
CA TYR A 36 -11.97 -20.93 -14.86
C TYR A 36 -11.53 -19.54 -15.36
N HIS A 37 -12.46 -18.58 -15.51
CA HIS A 37 -12.13 -17.22 -15.96
C HIS A 37 -11.23 -16.49 -14.96
N LEU A 38 -11.30 -16.83 -13.67
CA LEU A 38 -10.39 -16.30 -12.66
C LEU A 38 -8.92 -16.67 -12.96
N TRP A 39 -8.67 -17.89 -13.43
CA TRP A 39 -7.34 -18.34 -13.80
C TRP A 39 -6.84 -17.65 -15.06
N LEU A 40 -7.71 -17.49 -16.07
CA LEU A 40 -7.39 -16.72 -17.26
C LEU A 40 -7.04 -15.27 -16.90
N PHE A 41 -7.80 -14.66 -15.99
CA PHE A 41 -7.53 -13.34 -15.46
C PHE A 41 -6.14 -13.26 -14.79
N PHE A 42 -5.77 -14.23 -13.96
CA PHE A 42 -4.44 -14.24 -13.34
C PHE A 42 -3.33 -14.33 -14.38
N VAL A 43 -3.44 -15.23 -15.36
CA VAL A 43 -2.44 -15.38 -16.42
C VAL A 43 -2.26 -14.06 -17.19
N GLN A 44 -3.35 -13.38 -17.54
CA GLN A 44 -3.31 -12.10 -18.24
C GLN A 44 -2.78 -10.95 -17.37
N SER A 45 -3.20 -10.89 -16.10
CA SER A 45 -2.91 -9.77 -15.19
C SER A 45 -1.53 -9.83 -14.55
N LEU A 46 -0.97 -11.03 -14.31
CA LEU A 46 0.33 -11.21 -13.68
C LEU A 46 1.50 -10.78 -14.58
N GLY A 47 1.37 -10.96 -15.89
CA GLY A 47 2.40 -10.56 -16.86
C GLY A 47 2.37 -9.07 -17.20
N ALA A 48 1.24 -8.39 -16.97
CA ALA A 48 1.06 -7.01 -17.39
C ALA A 48 1.60 -6.02 -16.34
N PRO A 49 2.43 -5.03 -16.73
CA PRO A 49 3.03 -4.07 -15.81
C PRO A 49 1.96 -3.23 -15.11
N ARG A 50 2.24 -2.77 -13.89
CA ARG A 50 1.34 -1.89 -13.14
C ARG A 50 2.04 -0.57 -12.90
N ALA A 51 1.41 0.54 -13.28
CA ALA A 51 1.91 1.89 -13.01
C ALA A 51 1.62 2.31 -11.55
N ILE A 52 1.95 1.44 -10.60
CA ILE A 52 1.78 1.64 -9.17
C ILE A 52 3.18 1.53 -8.56
N SER A 53 3.58 2.52 -7.78
CA SER A 53 4.94 2.65 -7.23
C SER A 53 5.43 1.39 -6.52
N GLU A 54 4.57 0.76 -5.72
CA GLU A 54 4.88 -0.44 -4.93
C GLU A 54 5.24 -1.68 -5.77
N TRP A 55 4.83 -1.70 -7.04
CA TRP A 55 5.18 -2.74 -8.00
C TRP A 55 6.47 -2.42 -8.75
N GLY A 56 7.04 -1.23 -8.56
CA GLY A 56 8.35 -0.87 -9.08
C GLY A 56 9.50 -1.48 -8.27
N PRO A 57 10.73 -1.45 -8.81
CA PRO A 57 11.90 -1.95 -8.12
C PRO A 57 12.30 -1.07 -6.94
N VAL A 58 13.05 -1.65 -6.00
CA VAL A 58 13.73 -0.87 -4.95
C VAL A 58 14.94 -0.17 -5.58
N PRO A 59 15.02 1.17 -5.56
CA PRO A 59 16.13 1.90 -6.14
C PRO A 59 17.43 1.61 -5.37
N LEU A 60 18.43 1.03 -6.03
CA LEU A 60 19.69 0.61 -5.39
C LEU A 60 20.46 1.79 -4.77
N TRP A 61 20.63 2.87 -5.53
CA TRP A 61 21.53 3.99 -5.20
C TRP A 61 20.87 5.14 -4.41
N SER A 62 19.67 4.95 -3.85
CA SER A 62 19.00 5.96 -3.02
C SER A 62 19.04 5.61 -1.54
N GLY A 63 18.79 6.59 -0.65
CA GLY A 63 18.57 6.34 0.77
C GLY A 63 17.24 5.64 1.11
N GLN A 64 16.37 5.41 0.12
CA GLN A 64 15.09 4.75 0.34
C GLN A 64 15.29 3.26 0.66
N TYR A 65 14.40 2.70 1.48
CA TYR A 65 14.43 1.29 1.90
C TYR A 65 15.76 0.88 2.56
N TRP A 66 16.40 1.79 3.31
CA TRP A 66 17.71 1.53 3.91
C TRP A 66 17.69 0.34 4.88
N GLN A 67 16.59 0.12 5.61
CA GLN A 67 16.44 -1.02 6.53
C GLN A 67 16.52 -2.34 5.76
N PHE A 68 15.78 -2.44 4.65
CA PHE A 68 15.82 -3.61 3.77
C PHE A 68 17.23 -3.82 3.20
N LYS A 69 17.90 -2.76 2.73
CA LYS A 69 19.26 -2.86 2.20
C LYS A 69 20.26 -3.28 3.28
N LEU A 70 20.18 -2.72 4.48
CA LEU A 70 21.00 -3.09 5.62
C LEU A 70 20.81 -4.58 5.97
N MET A 71 19.57 -5.04 5.99
CA MET A 71 19.23 -6.43 6.20
C MET A 71 19.87 -7.36 5.17
N ILE A 72 19.84 -6.99 3.88
CA ILE A 72 20.56 -7.73 2.83
C ILE A 72 22.08 -7.69 3.05
N LEU A 73 22.64 -6.55 3.44
CA LEU A 73 24.08 -6.46 3.75
C LEU A 73 24.47 -7.36 4.93
N LEU A 74 23.65 -7.42 5.99
CA LEU A 74 23.86 -8.34 7.12
C LEU A 74 23.74 -9.80 6.70
N PHE A 75 22.81 -10.12 5.79
CA PHE A 75 22.70 -11.45 5.22
C PHE A 75 23.97 -11.84 4.47
N LEU A 76 24.50 -10.95 3.62
CA LEU A 76 25.76 -11.17 2.92
C LEU A 76 26.94 -11.30 3.89
N ALA A 77 27.01 -10.44 4.92
CA ALA A 77 28.04 -10.48 5.95
C ALA A 77 27.99 -11.80 6.76
N SER A 78 26.81 -12.41 6.92
CA SER A 78 26.66 -13.70 7.62
C SER A 78 27.46 -14.84 6.97
N PHE A 79 27.80 -14.73 5.68
CA PHE A 79 28.63 -15.72 4.99
C PHE A 79 30.08 -15.71 5.46
N ALA A 80 30.58 -14.58 5.95
CA ALA A 80 31.91 -14.49 6.56
C ALA A 80 31.97 -15.06 7.98
N LEU A 81 30.82 -15.31 8.62
CA LEU A 81 30.76 -15.89 9.96
C LEU A 81 31.07 -17.39 9.91
N PRO A 82 31.83 -17.95 10.86
CA PRO A 82 32.13 -19.38 10.95
C PRO A 82 30.95 -20.18 11.55
N THR A 83 29.76 -19.99 10.99
CA THR A 83 28.50 -20.63 11.42
C THR A 83 27.96 -21.58 10.35
N ARG A 84 27.18 -22.59 10.75
CA ARG A 84 26.53 -23.48 9.78
C ARG A 84 25.33 -22.77 9.15
N LYS A 85 25.30 -22.72 7.82
CA LYS A 85 24.18 -22.18 7.06
C LYS A 85 23.39 -23.32 6.41
N ARG A 86 22.07 -23.33 6.55
CA ARG A 86 21.23 -24.32 5.88
C ARG A 86 20.91 -23.83 4.47
N ILE A 87 21.17 -24.66 3.47
CA ILE A 87 20.99 -24.31 2.05
C ILE A 87 19.55 -23.89 1.77
N TRP A 88 18.57 -24.56 2.36
CA TRP A 88 17.16 -24.23 2.15
C TRP A 88 16.79 -22.83 2.68
N GLU A 89 17.37 -22.39 3.81
CA GLU A 89 17.15 -21.04 4.35
C GLU A 89 17.70 -20.00 3.36
N ILE A 90 18.92 -20.23 2.87
CA ILE A 90 19.56 -19.38 1.87
C ILE A 90 18.70 -19.29 0.61
N VAL A 91 18.19 -20.41 0.10
CA VAL A 91 17.36 -20.44 -1.12
C VAL A 91 16.10 -19.60 -0.95
N ILE A 92 15.37 -19.75 0.17
CA ILE A 92 14.15 -18.96 0.43
C ILE A 92 14.50 -17.48 0.59
N ILE A 93 15.57 -17.14 1.30
CA ILE A 93 16.00 -15.76 1.51
C ILE A 93 16.42 -15.11 0.19
N VAL A 94 17.22 -15.79 -0.63
CA VAL A 94 17.65 -15.29 -1.94
C VAL A 94 16.43 -15.06 -2.83
N PHE A 95 15.50 -16.01 -2.87
CA PHE A 95 14.24 -15.84 -3.59
C PHE A 95 13.47 -14.60 -3.09
N ALA A 96 13.28 -14.47 -1.78
CA ALA A 96 12.59 -13.32 -1.19
C ALA A 96 13.32 -12.00 -1.45
N ALA A 97 14.65 -11.99 -1.43
CA ALA A 97 15.48 -10.81 -1.68
C ALA A 97 15.40 -10.35 -3.14
N VAL A 98 15.50 -11.29 -4.09
CA VAL A 98 15.34 -11.00 -5.53
C VAL A 98 13.98 -10.35 -5.79
N TYR A 99 12.91 -10.92 -5.24
CA TYR A 99 11.57 -10.32 -5.37
C TYR A 99 11.42 -9.00 -4.60
N GLY A 100 12.09 -8.85 -3.46
CA GLY A 100 12.16 -7.59 -2.70
C GLY A 100 12.78 -6.45 -3.49
N PHE A 101 13.88 -6.71 -4.21
CA PHE A 101 14.47 -5.72 -5.12
C PHE A 101 13.64 -5.48 -6.38
N LYS A 102 12.96 -6.51 -6.89
CA LYS A 102 12.10 -6.40 -8.08
C LYS A 102 10.82 -5.61 -7.81
N HIS A 103 10.22 -5.78 -6.63
CA HIS A 103 8.98 -5.13 -6.23
C HIS A 103 9.05 -4.67 -4.77
N GLN A 104 8.95 -3.36 -4.52
CA GLN A 104 9.04 -2.74 -3.20
C GLN A 104 8.14 -3.40 -2.14
N ARG A 105 6.95 -3.87 -2.53
CA ARG A 105 6.00 -4.54 -1.63
C ARG A 105 6.51 -5.86 -1.02
N HIS A 106 7.50 -6.50 -1.62
CA HIS A 106 8.07 -7.76 -1.11
C HIS A 106 9.16 -7.55 -0.05
N THR A 107 9.61 -6.32 0.19
CA THR A 107 10.63 -6.00 1.20
C THR A 107 10.22 -6.47 2.61
N VAL A 108 8.94 -6.33 2.97
CA VAL A 108 8.38 -6.81 4.24
C VAL A 108 8.42 -8.34 4.32
N LEU A 109 8.10 -9.03 3.22
CA LEU A 109 8.15 -10.50 3.18
C LEU A 109 9.59 -11.00 3.29
N THR A 110 10.55 -10.32 2.65
CA THR A 110 11.97 -10.62 2.83
C THR A 110 12.36 -10.46 4.29
N ALA A 111 11.88 -9.41 4.97
CA ALA A 111 12.20 -9.18 6.37
C ALA A 111 11.69 -10.30 7.29
N ILE A 112 10.46 -10.77 7.07
CA ILE A 112 9.86 -11.87 7.84
C ILE A 112 10.70 -13.15 7.76
N VAL A 113 11.23 -13.47 6.58
CA VAL A 113 12.08 -14.67 6.40
C VAL A 113 13.50 -14.43 6.92
N LEU A 114 14.04 -13.23 6.72
CA LEU A 114 15.44 -12.95 6.97
C LEU A 114 15.75 -12.70 8.45
N ILE A 115 14.84 -12.08 9.21
CA ILE A 115 15.07 -11.76 10.63
C ILE A 115 15.39 -13.01 11.45
N PRO A 116 14.60 -14.11 11.41
CA PRO A 116 14.90 -15.32 12.16
C PRO A 116 16.26 -15.93 11.80
N TYR A 117 16.61 -15.90 10.50
CA TYR A 117 17.93 -16.37 10.04
C TYR A 117 19.05 -15.52 10.63
N LEU A 118 18.96 -14.19 10.54
CA LEU A 118 19.99 -13.28 11.06
C LEU A 118 20.16 -13.44 12.57
N LEU A 119 19.06 -13.54 13.32
CA LEU A 119 19.09 -13.79 14.76
C LEU A 119 19.74 -15.14 15.09
N HIS A 120 19.46 -16.17 14.30
CA HIS A 120 20.07 -17.49 14.49
C HIS A 120 21.57 -17.48 14.18
N GLN A 121 22.00 -16.81 13.10
CA GLN A 121 23.42 -16.68 12.77
C GLN A 121 24.16 -15.87 13.84
N TRP A 122 23.53 -14.79 14.32
CA TRP A 122 24.05 -14.01 15.44
C TRP A 122 24.18 -14.86 16.71
N SER A 123 23.16 -15.65 17.08
CA SER A 123 23.22 -16.46 18.30
C SER A 123 24.30 -17.54 18.22
N GLN A 124 24.46 -18.19 17.06
CA GLN A 124 25.51 -19.20 16.87
C GLN A 124 26.91 -18.57 16.97
N TRP A 125 27.12 -17.43 16.31
CA TRP A 125 28.40 -16.75 16.33
C TRP A 125 28.74 -16.18 17.71
N ALA A 126 27.79 -15.47 18.32
CA ALA A 126 27.91 -14.95 19.68
C ALA A 126 28.16 -16.05 20.71
N GLY A 127 27.61 -17.26 20.51
CA GLY A 127 27.87 -18.42 21.36
C GLY A 127 29.27 -19.02 21.25
N GLN A 128 30.03 -18.72 20.18
CA GLN A 128 31.45 -19.08 20.09
C GLN A 128 32.32 -18.21 20.98
N TRP A 129 31.83 -17.01 21.28
CA TRP A 129 32.45 -16.11 22.21
C TRP A 129 31.89 -16.40 23.58
N ASP A 130 32.75 -16.46 24.58
CA ASP A 130 32.30 -16.59 25.97
C ASP A 130 31.79 -15.23 26.49
N LEU A 131 30.87 -14.63 25.74
CA LEU A 131 30.26 -13.33 26.03
C LEU A 131 29.56 -13.37 27.38
N ARG A 132 29.07 -14.54 27.79
CA ARG A 132 28.47 -14.73 29.10
C ARG A 132 29.51 -14.63 30.21
N ARG A 133 30.64 -15.36 30.15
CA ARG A 133 31.72 -15.14 31.14
C ARG A 133 32.31 -13.73 31.07
N GLY A 134 32.42 -13.15 29.88
CA GLY A 134 32.86 -11.76 29.70
C GLY A 134 31.92 -10.77 30.39
N TYR A 135 30.61 -10.96 30.23
CA TYR A 135 29.57 -10.16 30.87
C TYR A 135 29.51 -10.37 32.39
N ASP A 136 29.60 -11.63 32.84
CA ASP A 136 29.58 -12.00 34.26
C ASP A 136 30.80 -11.48 35.03
N ARG A 137 31.92 -11.20 34.33
CA ARG A 137 33.11 -10.54 34.89
C ARG A 137 32.96 -9.03 35.06
N LEU A 138 31.99 -8.40 34.40
CA LEU A 138 31.73 -6.97 34.55
C LEU A 138 31.15 -6.71 35.95
N SER A 139 31.44 -5.54 36.51
CA SER A 139 30.83 -5.15 37.79
C SER A 139 29.31 -5.08 37.65
N HIS A 140 28.60 -5.36 38.74
CA HIS A 140 27.13 -5.32 38.76
C HIS A 140 26.60 -3.95 38.31
N HIS A 141 27.27 -2.86 38.70
CA HIS A 141 26.93 -1.50 38.27
C HIS A 141 27.07 -1.31 36.75
N PHE A 142 28.10 -1.87 36.14
CA PHE A 142 28.30 -1.77 34.69
C PHE A 142 27.28 -2.60 33.91
N GLN A 143 26.93 -3.79 34.40
CA GLN A 143 25.85 -4.61 33.83
C GLN A 143 24.52 -3.85 33.83
N TRP A 144 24.13 -3.26 34.96
CA TRP A 144 22.93 -2.41 35.04
C TRP A 144 23.00 -1.20 34.12
N ALA A 145 24.17 -0.57 33.97
CA ALA A 145 24.35 0.54 33.04
C ALA A 145 24.12 0.10 31.58
N VAL A 146 24.70 -1.03 31.16
CA VAL A 146 24.49 -1.58 29.80
C VAL A 146 23.02 -1.92 29.56
N GLN A 147 22.37 -2.62 30.49
CA GLN A 147 20.95 -2.96 30.38
C GLN A 147 20.06 -1.70 30.41
N GLY A 148 20.42 -0.71 31.23
CA GLY A 148 19.73 0.58 31.29
C GLY A 148 19.84 1.35 29.98
N VAL A 149 21.02 1.38 29.36
CA VAL A 149 21.25 2.02 28.05
C VAL A 149 20.48 1.29 26.95
N LEU A 150 20.51 -0.04 26.92
CA LEU A 150 19.74 -0.84 25.95
C LEU A 150 18.23 -0.65 26.14
N GLY A 151 17.75 -0.67 27.39
CA GLY A 151 16.37 -0.40 27.73
C GLY A 151 15.94 1.00 27.31
N LEU A 152 16.76 2.02 27.60
CA LEU A 152 16.51 3.40 27.19
C LEU A 152 16.53 3.54 25.67
N PHE A 153 17.44 2.86 24.97
CA PHE A 153 17.48 2.85 23.51
C PHE A 153 16.21 2.23 22.91
N ILE A 154 15.74 1.11 23.46
CA ILE A 154 14.48 0.46 23.03
C ILE A 154 13.31 1.40 23.30
N LEU A 155 13.23 2.00 24.49
CA LEU A 155 12.17 2.95 24.85
C LEU A 155 12.19 4.20 23.97
N ALA A 156 13.36 4.78 23.70
CA ALA A 156 13.51 5.94 22.83
C ALA A 156 13.15 5.61 21.37
N SER A 157 13.53 4.41 20.89
CA SER A 157 13.18 3.93 19.55
C SER A 157 11.68 3.67 19.42
N ALA A 158 11.03 3.21 20.49
CA ALA A 158 9.60 2.97 20.53
C ALA A 158 8.78 4.24 20.85
N TYR A 159 9.39 5.29 21.41
CA TYR A 159 8.69 6.48 21.90
C TYR A 159 7.92 7.18 20.80
N ASN A 160 8.57 7.54 19.68
CA ASN A 160 7.91 8.25 18.59
C ASN A 160 6.68 7.50 18.03
N PRO A 161 6.79 6.22 17.61
CA PRO A 161 5.62 5.50 17.12
C PRO A 161 4.56 5.32 18.21
N LEU A 162 4.93 4.97 19.45
CA LEU A 162 3.95 4.81 20.54
C LEU A 162 3.24 6.13 20.88
N ASN A 163 3.96 7.24 20.90
CA ASN A 163 3.42 8.56 21.16
C ASN A 163 2.48 9.01 20.04
N ASP A 164 2.84 8.76 18.78
CA ASP A 164 1.96 9.01 17.63
C ASP A 164 0.64 8.21 17.73
N TYR A 165 0.70 6.94 18.15
CA TYR A 165 -0.51 6.15 18.41
C TYR A 165 -1.27 6.64 19.65
N ALA A 166 -0.58 6.96 20.74
CA ALA A 166 -1.20 7.38 22.00
C ALA A 166 -1.95 8.71 21.86
N ILE A 167 -1.37 9.69 21.15
CA ILE A 167 -2.03 10.97 20.84
C ILE A 167 -3.33 10.74 20.06
N ASN A 168 -3.38 9.70 19.23
CA ASN A 168 -4.55 9.34 18.45
C ASN A 168 -5.44 8.27 19.12
N ASN A 169 -5.34 8.07 20.44
CA ASN A 169 -6.09 7.05 21.19
C ASN A 169 -5.97 5.63 20.61
N PHE A 170 -4.78 5.28 20.11
CA PHE A 170 -4.48 4.02 19.42
C PHE A 170 -5.38 3.75 18.20
N ARG A 171 -5.96 4.80 17.61
CA ARG A 171 -6.69 4.72 16.34
C ARG A 171 -5.73 4.88 15.17
N ILE A 172 -6.15 4.34 14.03
CA ILE A 172 -5.41 4.52 12.77
C ILE A 172 -5.40 6.02 12.44
N ARG A 173 -4.20 6.57 12.30
CA ARG A 173 -3.98 7.96 11.91
C ARG A 173 -4.03 8.08 10.39
N VAL A 174 -4.85 8.98 9.88
CA VAL A 174 -4.96 9.31 8.46
C VAL A 174 -4.42 10.71 8.27
N ASP A 175 -3.24 10.82 7.65
CA ASP A 175 -2.60 12.11 7.38
C ASP A 175 -3.45 12.94 6.38
N PRO A 176 -3.96 14.12 6.79
CA PRO A 176 -4.70 15.01 5.89
C PRO A 176 -3.87 15.54 4.71
N GLN A 177 -2.54 15.38 4.72
CA GLN A 177 -1.67 15.72 3.60
C GLN A 177 -1.60 14.60 2.54
N MET A 178 -1.95 13.37 2.91
CA MET A 178 -1.90 12.21 2.01
C MET A 178 -3.27 11.91 1.38
N TYR A 179 -4.35 12.20 2.11
CA TYR A 179 -5.73 11.96 1.69
C TYR A 179 -6.54 13.25 1.58
N PRO A 180 -7.55 13.32 0.69
CA PRO A 180 -8.32 14.54 0.42
C PRO A 180 -9.40 14.76 1.50
N LYS A 181 -9.01 14.75 2.78
CA LYS A 181 -9.95 14.84 3.91
C LYS A 181 -10.70 16.18 3.93
N TYR A 182 -9.99 17.27 3.69
CA TYR A 182 -10.58 18.60 3.67
C TYR A 182 -11.51 18.80 2.48
N ALA A 183 -11.14 18.33 1.28
CA ALA A 183 -12.02 18.29 0.12
C ALA A 183 -13.29 17.45 0.36
N ALA A 184 -13.17 16.27 0.99
CA ALA A 184 -14.33 15.47 1.36
C ALA A 184 -15.21 16.18 2.40
N GLN A 185 -14.63 16.81 3.42
CA GLN A 185 -15.39 17.60 4.39
C GLN A 185 -16.15 18.75 3.71
N PHE A 186 -15.51 19.45 2.77
CA PHE A 186 -16.13 20.51 1.98
C PHE A 186 -17.29 19.99 1.13
N MET A 187 -17.10 18.86 0.42
CA MET A 187 -18.16 18.25 -0.39
C MET A 187 -19.35 17.82 0.48
N ALA A 188 -19.09 17.21 1.63
CA ALA A 188 -20.13 16.77 2.57
C ALA A 188 -20.92 17.96 3.14
N LEU A 189 -20.22 19.02 3.58
CA LEU A 189 -20.84 20.24 4.12
C LEU A 189 -21.80 20.90 3.12
N ASN A 190 -21.47 20.84 1.83
CA ASN A 190 -22.23 21.45 0.75
C ASN A 190 -23.13 20.47 -0.02
N ARG A 191 -23.24 19.22 0.45
CA ARG A 191 -24.01 18.14 -0.22
C ARG A 191 -23.68 18.00 -1.71
N ILE A 192 -22.40 18.13 -2.05
CA ILE A 192 -21.91 18.03 -3.44
C ILE A 192 -21.57 16.58 -3.73
N ASN A 193 -22.39 15.95 -4.56
CA ASN A 193 -22.24 14.57 -5.03
C ASN A 193 -22.30 14.53 -6.56
N GLY A 194 -21.79 13.46 -7.17
CA GLY A 194 -21.89 13.23 -8.62
C GLY A 194 -20.75 12.37 -9.15
N ASN A 195 -20.76 12.11 -10.45
CA ASN A 195 -19.68 11.35 -11.08
C ASN A 195 -18.37 12.14 -10.99
N LEU A 196 -17.38 11.52 -10.36
CA LEU A 196 -16.17 12.17 -9.88
C LEU A 196 -14.95 11.58 -10.58
N VAL A 197 -14.24 12.42 -11.34
CA VAL A 197 -12.88 12.09 -11.79
C VAL A 197 -11.93 12.29 -10.62
N VAL A 198 -11.20 11.23 -10.26
CA VAL A 198 -10.33 11.20 -9.07
C VAL A 198 -8.91 10.76 -9.41
N PRO A 199 -7.91 11.21 -8.63
CA PRO A 199 -6.60 10.58 -8.59
C PRO A 199 -6.73 9.12 -8.15
N PHE A 200 -5.90 8.24 -8.73
CA PHE A 200 -5.98 6.79 -8.50
C PHE A 200 -5.94 6.42 -7.01
N ASP A 201 -5.00 7.00 -6.26
CA ASP A 201 -4.78 6.71 -4.84
C ASP A 201 -5.95 7.16 -3.93
N TRP A 202 -6.87 7.97 -4.44
CA TRP A 202 -7.98 8.54 -3.67
C TRP A 202 -9.34 7.91 -4.02
N GLY A 203 -9.39 6.99 -4.98
CA GLY A 203 -10.62 6.37 -5.45
C GLY A 203 -11.40 5.64 -4.34
N GLU A 204 -10.76 4.72 -3.62
CA GLU A 204 -11.46 4.00 -2.52
C GLU A 204 -11.88 4.93 -1.39
N TYR A 205 -11.07 5.95 -1.08
CA TYR A 205 -11.42 6.93 -0.05
C TYR A 205 -12.70 7.70 -0.42
N MET A 206 -12.83 8.11 -1.70
CA MET A 206 -14.02 8.81 -2.18
C MET A 206 -15.24 7.90 -2.28
N ILE A 207 -15.08 6.62 -2.66
CA ILE A 207 -16.17 5.63 -2.60
C ILE A 207 -16.68 5.49 -1.16
N TRP A 208 -15.78 5.44 -0.18
CA TRP A 208 -16.17 5.30 1.22
C TRP A 208 -16.92 6.52 1.75
N LYS A 209 -16.44 7.74 1.47
CA LYS A 209 -17.08 8.99 1.93
C LYS A 209 -18.34 9.35 1.16
N PHE A 210 -18.42 8.95 -0.11
CA PHE A 210 -19.50 9.32 -1.03
C PHE A 210 -19.99 8.08 -1.81
N PRO A 211 -20.70 7.14 -1.17
CA PRO A 211 -21.14 5.90 -1.80
C PRO A 211 -22.08 6.12 -2.99
N ASP A 212 -22.80 7.26 -3.01
CA ASP A 212 -23.69 7.63 -4.11
C ASP A 212 -22.95 8.29 -5.30
N SER A 213 -21.65 8.56 -5.16
CA SER A 213 -20.81 9.15 -6.21
C SER A 213 -19.98 8.07 -6.90
N ARG A 214 -20.10 7.96 -8.23
CA ARG A 214 -19.27 7.05 -9.03
C ARG A 214 -17.91 7.69 -9.27
N VAL A 215 -16.84 6.93 -9.05
CA VAL A 215 -15.47 7.39 -9.30
C VAL A 215 -14.96 6.93 -10.67
N SER A 216 -14.02 7.69 -11.25
CA SER A 216 -13.41 7.34 -12.55
C SER A 216 -12.45 6.15 -12.47
N ILE A 217 -11.83 5.92 -11.31
CA ILE A 217 -10.93 4.80 -11.02
C ILE A 217 -10.72 4.63 -9.51
N ASP A 218 -10.31 3.43 -9.07
CA ASP A 218 -9.82 3.14 -7.71
C ASP A 218 -8.86 1.93 -7.71
N GLY A 219 -8.29 1.59 -6.54
CA GLY A 219 -7.29 0.55 -6.36
C GLY A 219 -7.73 -0.89 -6.67
N ARG A 220 -9.02 -1.17 -6.90
CA ARG A 220 -9.48 -2.43 -7.50
C ARG A 220 -8.87 -2.67 -8.89
N PHE A 221 -8.48 -1.60 -9.59
CA PHE A 221 -7.69 -1.67 -10.82
C PHE A 221 -8.29 -2.65 -11.84
N ARG A 222 -7.48 -3.56 -12.43
CA ARG A 222 -7.94 -4.56 -13.42
C ARG A 222 -9.05 -5.50 -12.95
N THR A 223 -9.34 -5.58 -11.64
CA THR A 223 -10.48 -6.38 -11.17
C THR A 223 -11.82 -5.71 -11.42
N ALA A 224 -11.84 -4.37 -11.56
CA ALA A 224 -13.05 -3.58 -11.75
C ALA A 224 -13.05 -2.73 -13.04
N TYR A 225 -11.87 -2.39 -13.57
CA TYR A 225 -11.71 -1.44 -14.68
C TYR A 225 -11.00 -2.09 -15.88
N PRO A 226 -11.52 -1.89 -17.12
CA PRO A 226 -10.80 -2.24 -18.34
C PRO A 226 -9.49 -1.45 -18.48
N GLU A 227 -8.49 -2.02 -19.17
CA GLU A 227 -7.18 -1.38 -19.37
C GLU A 227 -7.29 -0.01 -20.06
N ALA A 228 -8.27 0.18 -20.95
CA ALA A 228 -8.53 1.47 -21.59
C ALA A 228 -8.90 2.58 -20.58
N ILE A 229 -9.68 2.26 -19.55
CA ILE A 229 -10.08 3.22 -18.50
C ILE A 229 -8.90 3.52 -17.58
N ILE A 230 -8.12 2.48 -17.25
CA ILE A 230 -6.90 2.60 -16.46
C ILE A 230 -5.93 3.56 -17.17
N GLN A 231 -5.66 3.32 -18.45
CA GLN A 231 -4.76 4.14 -19.25
C GLN A 231 -5.28 5.58 -19.38
N MET A 232 -6.59 5.76 -19.60
CA MET A 232 -7.20 7.08 -19.71
C MET A 232 -7.06 7.90 -18.41
N ASN A 233 -7.24 7.29 -17.24
CA ASN A 233 -7.00 7.96 -15.94
C ASN A 233 -5.52 8.31 -15.74
N GLN A 234 -4.60 7.42 -16.12
CA GLN A 234 -3.18 7.73 -16.05
C GLN A 234 -2.78 8.86 -17.00
N ASP A 235 -3.33 8.88 -18.21
CA ASP A 235 -3.08 9.93 -19.19
C ASP A 235 -3.68 11.26 -18.75
N PHE A 236 -4.84 11.25 -18.08
CA PHE A 236 -5.41 12.43 -17.45
C PHE A 236 -4.49 12.96 -16.33
N ALA A 237 -4.03 12.10 -15.42
CA ALA A 237 -3.09 12.47 -14.35
C ALA A 237 -1.76 13.06 -14.88
N ARG A 238 -1.30 12.58 -16.04
CA ARG A 238 -0.11 13.09 -16.75
C ARG A 238 -0.39 14.32 -17.61
N GLY A 239 -1.64 14.71 -17.80
CA GLY A 239 -2.04 15.85 -18.61
C GLY A 239 -1.95 15.62 -20.12
N LYS A 240 -2.07 14.36 -20.56
CA LYS A 240 -2.09 14.03 -21.98
C LYS A 240 -3.50 14.22 -22.57
N PRO A 241 -3.62 14.60 -23.85
CA PRO A 241 -4.91 14.84 -24.51
C PRO A 241 -5.89 13.67 -24.43
N GLU A 242 -5.41 12.43 -24.49
CA GLU A 242 -6.22 11.21 -24.45
C GLU A 242 -7.01 11.09 -23.15
N GLY A 243 -6.48 11.61 -22.04
CA GLY A 243 -7.11 11.62 -20.74
C GLY A 243 -8.33 12.55 -20.65
N LEU A 244 -8.38 13.60 -21.47
CA LEU A 244 -9.51 14.55 -21.48
C LEU A 244 -10.83 13.89 -21.87
N LYS A 245 -10.78 12.70 -22.49
CA LYS A 245 -11.96 11.86 -22.75
C LYS A 245 -12.72 11.48 -21.46
N LEU A 246 -12.07 11.50 -20.29
CA LEU A 246 -12.78 11.35 -19.01
C LEU A 246 -13.79 12.48 -18.76
N LEU A 247 -13.52 13.68 -19.29
CA LEU A 247 -14.39 14.84 -19.10
C LEU A 247 -15.47 14.93 -20.18
N THR A 248 -15.20 14.43 -21.39
CA THR A 248 -16.11 14.58 -22.55
C THR A 248 -16.88 13.30 -22.88
N GLY A 249 -16.29 12.12 -22.71
CA GLY A 249 -16.89 10.82 -23.04
C GLY A 249 -17.75 10.21 -21.93
N TYR A 250 -17.73 10.81 -20.74
CA TYR A 250 -18.50 10.35 -19.58
C TYR A 250 -19.29 11.53 -18.99
N PRO A 251 -20.41 11.25 -18.29
CA PRO A 251 -21.18 12.26 -17.57
C PRO A 251 -20.47 12.70 -16.28
N SER A 252 -19.18 13.02 -16.38
CA SER A 252 -18.35 13.53 -15.30
C SER A 252 -18.85 14.91 -14.89
N PHE A 253 -19.10 15.08 -13.60
CA PHE A 253 -19.65 16.29 -13.01
C PHE A 253 -18.64 17.01 -12.12
N LEU A 254 -17.78 16.23 -11.46
CA LEU A 254 -16.76 16.73 -10.54
C LEU A 254 -15.38 16.22 -10.96
N VAL A 255 -14.35 17.04 -10.72
CA VAL A 255 -12.95 16.64 -10.83
C VAL A 255 -12.25 17.00 -9.54
N LEU A 256 -11.77 15.97 -8.84
CA LEU A 256 -10.83 16.13 -7.74
C LEU A 256 -9.41 16.01 -8.30
N THR A 257 -8.53 16.94 -7.95
CA THR A 257 -7.14 16.95 -8.43
C THR A 257 -6.17 16.85 -7.26
N LYS A 258 -5.04 16.14 -7.45
CA LYS A 258 -3.97 16.00 -6.47
C LYS A 258 -2.78 16.88 -6.83
N LYS A 259 -2.24 17.60 -5.84
CA LYS A 259 -1.01 18.38 -6.00
C LYS A 259 0.13 17.46 -6.45
N GLY A 260 0.82 17.87 -7.52
CA GLY A 260 1.87 17.08 -8.17
C GLY A 260 1.42 16.45 -9.49
N GLU A 261 0.12 16.25 -9.70
CA GLU A 261 -0.42 15.78 -10.98
C GLU A 261 -0.74 16.96 -11.92
N ALA A 262 -0.78 16.69 -13.23
CA ALA A 262 -1.02 17.74 -14.23
C ALA A 262 -2.41 18.41 -14.13
N PRO A 263 -3.53 17.69 -13.85
CA PRO A 263 -4.86 18.30 -13.70
C PRO A 263 -4.92 19.42 -12.67
N HIS A 264 -4.09 19.36 -11.63
CA HIS A 264 -4.06 20.39 -10.59
C HIS A 264 -3.67 21.78 -11.11
N ARG A 265 -3.03 21.86 -12.28
CA ARG A 265 -2.70 23.11 -12.97
C ARG A 265 -3.62 23.40 -14.16
N PHE A 266 -3.78 22.45 -15.09
CA PHE A 266 -4.48 22.77 -16.35
C PHE A 266 -5.98 22.98 -16.18
N MET A 267 -6.60 22.39 -15.15
CA MET A 267 -8.05 22.54 -14.91
C MET A 267 -8.46 23.98 -14.59
N GLU A 268 -7.54 24.83 -14.09
CA GLU A 268 -7.83 26.25 -13.82
C GLU A 268 -8.17 27.03 -15.09
N ASN A 269 -7.67 26.58 -16.24
CA ASN A 269 -7.83 27.27 -17.52
C ASN A 269 -8.76 26.51 -18.48
N LEU A 270 -9.34 25.40 -18.03
CA LEU A 270 -10.18 24.56 -18.89
C LEU A 270 -11.62 25.11 -18.93
N GLN A 271 -12.07 25.51 -20.12
CA GLN A 271 -13.43 26.01 -20.31
C GLN A 271 -14.48 24.95 -19.95
N GLY A 272 -15.60 25.38 -19.35
CA GLY A 272 -16.67 24.47 -18.91
C GLY A 272 -16.49 23.93 -17.50
N TRP A 273 -15.43 24.33 -16.79
CA TRP A 273 -15.13 23.87 -15.44
C TRP A 273 -14.79 25.03 -14.53
N THR A 274 -15.44 25.07 -13.37
CA THR A 274 -15.25 26.11 -12.36
C THR A 274 -14.63 25.50 -11.10
N ARG A 275 -13.56 26.10 -10.57
CA ARG A 275 -12.99 25.70 -9.28
C ARG A 275 -13.89 26.18 -8.15
N ILE A 276 -14.35 25.25 -7.31
CA ILE A 276 -15.19 25.55 -6.14
C ILE A 276 -14.47 25.33 -4.80
N TYR A 277 -13.31 24.68 -4.82
CA TYR A 277 -12.54 24.40 -3.62
C TYR A 277 -11.05 24.26 -3.89
N GLN A 278 -10.24 24.63 -2.90
CA GLN A 278 -8.79 24.42 -2.88
C GLN A 278 -8.28 24.31 -1.44
N ASP A 279 -7.41 23.33 -1.22
CA ASP A 279 -6.61 23.16 -0.01
C ASP A 279 -5.11 22.98 -0.41
N PRO A 280 -4.18 22.77 0.55
CA PRO A 280 -2.75 22.61 0.23
C PRO A 280 -2.40 21.39 -0.64
N VAL A 281 -3.27 20.40 -0.78
CA VAL A 281 -3.03 19.12 -1.46
C VAL A 281 -4.00 18.83 -2.59
N SER A 282 -5.17 19.47 -2.64
CA SER A 282 -6.25 19.16 -3.56
C SER A 282 -7.05 20.38 -4.02
N LYS A 283 -7.71 20.23 -5.18
CA LYS A 283 -8.71 21.18 -5.69
C LYS A 283 -9.91 20.42 -6.23
N ILE A 284 -11.10 21.00 -6.08
CA ILE A 284 -12.33 20.49 -6.68
C ILE A 284 -12.80 21.45 -7.76
N PHE A 285 -13.05 20.89 -8.94
CA PHE A 285 -13.70 21.56 -10.05
C PHE A 285 -15.08 20.94 -10.29
N ILE A 286 -16.05 21.78 -10.61
CA ILE A 286 -17.41 21.40 -10.95
C ILE A 286 -17.67 21.79 -12.41
N ARG A 287 -18.44 20.97 -13.12
CA ARG A 287 -18.78 21.23 -14.51
C ARG A 287 -19.84 22.30 -14.63
N ASP A 288 -19.59 23.37 -15.38
CA ASP A 288 -20.43 24.57 -15.44
C ASP A 288 -21.91 24.28 -15.65
N GLN A 289 -22.77 25.06 -14.98
CA GLN A 289 -24.22 24.86 -15.03
C GLN A 289 -24.77 24.87 -16.46
N GLN A 290 -24.20 25.69 -17.36
CA GLN A 290 -24.64 25.73 -18.76
C GLN A 290 -24.51 24.39 -19.47
N GLN A 291 -23.56 23.54 -19.06
CA GLN A 291 -23.34 22.22 -19.65
C GLN A 291 -24.16 21.10 -18.99
N MET A 292 -24.54 21.27 -17.72
CA MET A 292 -25.35 20.31 -16.96
C MET A 292 -26.40 21.04 -16.10
N PRO A 293 -27.42 21.68 -16.70
CA PRO A 293 -28.32 22.58 -15.98
C PRO A 293 -29.22 21.88 -14.97
N ASP A 294 -29.59 20.63 -15.25
CA ASP A 294 -30.55 19.85 -14.47
C ASP A 294 -29.91 19.07 -13.31
N HIS A 295 -28.60 19.19 -13.10
CA HIS A 295 -27.92 18.46 -12.02
C HIS A 295 -28.40 18.99 -10.65
N PRO A 296 -28.88 18.13 -9.73
CA PRO A 296 -29.51 18.55 -8.46
C PRO A 296 -28.63 19.45 -7.58
N VAL A 297 -27.30 19.27 -7.65
CA VAL A 297 -26.33 20.10 -6.93
C VAL A 297 -26.48 21.58 -7.28
N TRP A 298 -26.82 21.94 -8.52
CA TRP A 298 -26.99 23.34 -8.90
C TRP A 298 -28.18 24.01 -8.21
N GLN A 299 -29.28 23.29 -8.05
CA GLN A 299 -30.44 23.79 -7.29
C GLN A 299 -30.07 23.98 -5.82
N HIS A 300 -29.33 23.03 -5.23
CA HIS A 300 -28.88 23.12 -3.86
C HIS A 300 -27.94 24.31 -3.63
N LEU A 301 -26.92 24.48 -4.48
CA LEU A 301 -25.94 25.56 -4.38
C LEU A 301 -26.58 26.94 -4.60
N LYS A 302 -27.56 27.07 -5.49
CA LYS A 302 -28.33 28.32 -5.66
C LYS A 302 -29.13 28.68 -4.42
N ALA A 303 -29.75 27.70 -3.77
CA ALA A 303 -30.60 27.93 -2.60
C ALA A 303 -29.80 28.20 -1.31
N HIS A 304 -28.62 27.59 -1.15
CA HIS A 304 -27.90 27.59 0.14
C HIS A 304 -26.52 28.28 0.10
N GLY A 305 -26.02 28.61 -1.09
CA GLY A 305 -24.66 29.09 -1.31
C GLY A 305 -23.60 28.01 -1.04
N ILE A 306 -22.34 28.36 -1.30
CA ILE A 306 -21.19 27.54 -0.90
C ILE A 306 -20.76 27.94 0.52
N ARG A 307 -20.60 26.95 1.39
CA ARG A 307 -20.13 27.07 2.76
C ARG A 307 -18.70 26.54 2.86
N HIS A 308 -17.87 27.26 3.61
CA HIS A 308 -16.51 26.84 3.94
C HIS A 308 -16.40 26.62 5.45
N THR A 309 -15.56 25.67 5.84
CA THR A 309 -15.22 25.43 7.24
C THR A 309 -13.71 25.51 7.42
N ASN A 310 -13.28 26.15 8.50
CA ASN A 310 -11.88 26.17 8.94
C ASN A 310 -11.59 25.06 9.96
N ALA A 311 -12.61 24.31 10.37
CA ALA A 311 -12.44 23.22 11.34
C ALA A 311 -11.68 22.06 10.67
N PRO A 312 -10.49 21.68 11.16
CA PRO A 312 -9.73 20.59 10.58
C PRO A 312 -10.50 19.27 10.69
N PRO A 313 -10.43 18.39 9.68
CA PRO A 313 -11.01 17.06 9.79
C PRO A 313 -10.27 16.28 10.88
N PRO A 314 -10.94 15.32 11.54
CA PRO A 314 -10.32 14.42 12.50
C PRO A 314 -9.08 13.74 11.91
N TRP A 315 -8.09 13.40 12.74
CA TRP A 315 -6.90 12.68 12.29
C TRP A 315 -7.09 11.16 12.36
N ASP A 316 -8.14 10.69 13.03
CA ASP A 316 -8.46 9.28 13.18
C ASP A 316 -9.36 8.75 12.06
N PHE A 317 -9.23 7.45 11.79
CA PHE A 317 -10.21 6.65 11.06
C PHE A 317 -11.22 6.06 12.07
N PRO A 318 -12.54 6.00 11.76
CA PRO A 318 -13.22 6.29 10.50
C PRO A 318 -13.71 7.75 10.36
N GLY A 319 -12.95 8.73 10.87
CA GLY A 319 -13.26 10.15 10.82
C GLY A 319 -13.41 10.72 9.42
#